data_AF-A0A355T0S1-F1
#
_entry.id   AF-A0A355T0S1-F1
#
_cell.length_a   1.000
_cell.length_b   1.000
_cell.length_c   1.000
_cell.angle_alpha   90.00
_cell.angle_beta   90.00
_cell.angle_gamma   90.00
#
_symmetry.space_group_name_H-M   'P 1'
#
loop_
_entity.id
_entity.type
_entity.pdbx_description
1 polymer ?
#
loop_
_entity_poly.entity_id
_entity_poly.type
_entity_poly.pdbx_seq_one_letter_code
_entity_poly.pdbx_strand_id
1 'polypeptide(L)' 'VAQARDLAASDEPVGRRLDFLTQEFNREANTLCAKAADNDLTRMGLDLKAVIDQLKEQVQNVE' A
#
# COMPACT_ATOMS: atom_id res chain seq x y z
N VAL A 1 2.43 1.84 8.31
CA VAL A 1 3.32 0.64 8.34
C VAL A 1 3.16 -0.20 9.60
N ALA A 2 3.21 0.36 10.83
CA ALA A 2 3.06 -0.42 12.07
C ALA A 2 1.77 -1.25 12.11
N GLN A 3 0.61 -0.61 11.90
CA GLN A 3 -0.68 -1.31 11.82
C GLN A 3 -0.74 -2.42 10.76
N ALA A 4 -0.09 -2.24 9.60
CA ALA A 4 -0.03 -3.27 8.57
C ALA A 4 0.76 -4.51 9.03
N ARG A 5 1.85 -4.30 9.79
CA ARG A 5 2.64 -5.39 10.39
C ARG A 5 1.84 -6.11 11.48
N ASP A 6 1.11 -5.37 12.30
CA ASP A 6 0.26 -5.95 13.35
C ASP A 6 -0.85 -6.80 12.74
N LEU A 7 -1.51 -6.32 11.68
CA LEU A 7 -2.53 -7.08 10.97
C LEU A 7 -1.95 -8.32 10.27
N ALA A 8 -0.77 -8.22 9.66
CA ALA A 8 -0.13 -9.36 9.00
C ALA A 8 0.29 -10.48 9.99
N ALA A 9 0.45 -10.15 11.27
CA ALA A 9 0.78 -11.11 12.33
C ALA A 9 -0.45 -11.62 13.10
N SER A 10 -1.66 -11.19 12.72
CA SER A 10 -2.91 -11.58 13.36
C SER A 10 -3.38 -12.94 12.90
N ASP A 11 -3.87 -13.77 13.83
CA ASP A 11 -4.55 -15.04 13.53
C ASP A 11 -6.04 -14.84 13.15
N GLU A 12 -6.57 -13.62 13.27
CA GLU A 12 -7.92 -13.27 12.81
C GLU A 12 -7.99 -13.00 11.30
N PRO A 13 -9.15 -13.17 10.64
CA PRO A 13 -9.37 -12.69 9.29
C PRO A 13 -9.18 -11.17 9.18
N VAL A 14 -8.10 -10.74 8.52
CA VAL A 14 -7.71 -9.33 8.39
C VAL A 14 -7.86 -8.76 6.98
N GLY A 15 -8.30 -9.54 6.00
CA GLY A 15 -8.40 -9.18 4.58
C GLY A 15 -9.00 -7.80 4.33
N ARG A 16 -10.24 -7.56 4.78
CA ARG A 16 -10.91 -6.24 4.66
C ARG A 16 -10.12 -5.09 5.28
N ARG A 17 -9.44 -5.30 6.41
CA ARG A 17 -8.64 -4.25 7.07
C ARG A 17 -7.37 -3.97 6.26
N LEU A 18 -6.76 -5.01 5.70
CA LEU A 18 -5.62 -4.88 4.79
C LEU A 18 -6.02 -4.24 3.46
N ASP A 19 -7.20 -4.52 2.92
CA ASP A 19 -7.71 -3.89 1.69
C ASP A 19 -7.87 -2.38 1.90
N PHE A 20 -8.46 -1.96 3.02
CA PHE A 20 -8.52 -0.55 3.40
C PHE A 20 -7.13 0.09 3.49
N LEU A 21 -6.14 -0.58 4.08
CA LEU A 21 -4.77 -0.07 4.13
C LEU A 21 -4.13 0.05 2.75
N THR A 22 -4.38 -0.88 1.83
CA THR A 22 -3.87 -0.77 0.46
C THR A 22 -4.43 0.45 -0.26
N GLN A 23 -5.71 0.79 -0.01
CA GLN A 23 -6.34 1.98 -0.55
C GLN A 23 -5.70 3.26 0.00
N GLU A 24 -5.46 3.33 1.31
CA GLU A 24 -4.81 4.48 1.94
C GLU A 24 -3.36 4.64 1.46
N PHE A 25 -2.59 3.56 1.33
CA PHE A 25 -1.25 3.61 0.76
C PHE A 25 -1.25 4.10 -0.69
N ASN A 26 -2.21 3.66 -1.50
CA ASN A 26 -2.32 4.12 -2.89
C ASN A 26 -2.63 5.62 -2.96
N ARG A 27 -3.50 6.12 -2.06
CA ARG A 27 -3.82 7.56 -1.95
C ARG A 27 -2.58 8.39 -1.60
N GLU A 28 -1.76 7.90 -0.69
CA GLU A 28 -0.53 8.55 -0.27
C GLU A 28 0.52 8.53 -1.40
N ALA A 29 0.68 7.40 -2.08
CA ALA A 29 1.58 7.28 -3.22
C ALA A 29 1.17 8.18 -4.40
N ASN A 30 -0.14 8.34 -4.65
CA ASN A 30 -0.64 9.31 -5.64
C ASN A 30 -0.30 10.75 -5.25
N THR A 31 -0.45 11.08 -3.96
CA THR A 31 -0.09 12.41 -3.46
C THR A 31 1.41 12.67 -3.59
N LEU A 32 2.24 11.67 -3.28
CA LEU A 32 3.69 11.73 -3.46
C LEU A 32 4.04 11.99 -4.93
N CYS A 33 3.48 11.22 -5.87
CA CYS A 33 3.75 11.41 -7.30
C CYS A 33 3.27 12.78 -7.81
N ALA A 34 2.11 13.25 -7.35
CA ALA A 34 1.52 14.51 -7.82
C ALA A 34 2.20 15.76 -7.24
N LYS A 35 2.89 15.64 -6.09
CA LYS A 35 3.51 16.75 -5.36
C LYS A 35 5.03 16.64 -5.24
N ALA A 36 5.64 15.59 -5.77
CA ALA A 36 7.09 15.44 -5.78
C ALA A 36 7.71 16.61 -6.57
N ALA A 37 8.66 17.30 -5.93
CA ALA A 37 9.38 18.40 -6.55
C ALA A 37 10.56 17.94 -7.43
N ASP A 38 10.92 16.66 -7.31
CA ASP A 38 12.07 16.06 -7.99
C ASP A 38 11.70 14.75 -8.72
N ASN A 39 12.42 14.46 -9.80
CA ASN A 39 12.17 13.29 -10.64
C ASN A 39 12.48 11.96 -9.93
N ASP A 40 13.49 11.91 -9.07
CA ASP A 40 13.83 10.70 -8.32
C ASP A 40 12.73 10.39 -7.29
N LEU A 41 12.17 11.42 -6.65
CA LEU A 41 11.00 11.28 -5.78
C LEU A 41 9.77 10.77 -6.53
N THR A 42 9.54 11.27 -7.75
CA THR A 42 8.45 10.77 -8.60
C THR A 42 8.66 9.30 -8.94
N ARG A 43 9.88 8.91 -9.31
CA ARG A 43 10.22 7.53 -9.66
C ARG A 43 10.04 6.58 -8.49
N MET A 44 10.50 6.96 -7.29
CA MET A 44 10.25 6.19 -6.07
C MET A 44 8.76 6.06 -5.77
N GLY A 45 7.96 7.10 -6.05
CA GLY A 45 6.51 7.04 -5.93
C GLY A 45 5.87 6.04 -6.89
N LEU A 46 6.35 5.94 -8.13
CA LEU A 46 5.88 4.95 -9.10
C LEU A 46 6.25 3.51 -8.69
N ASP A 47 7.48 3.30 -8.22
CA ASP A 47 7.91 1.99 -7.71
C ASP A 47 7.08 1.57 -6.48
N LEU A 48 6.78 2.53 -5.59
CA LEU A 48 5.90 2.31 -4.44
C LEU A 48 4.48 1.90 -4.88
N LYS A 49 3.93 2.53 -5.92
CA LYS A 49 2.60 2.15 -6.45
C LYS A 49 2.59 0.70 -6.96
N ALA A 50 3.64 0.27 -7.67
CA ALA A 50 3.74 -1.10 -8.14
C ALA A 50 3.75 -2.11 -6.96
N VAL A 51 4.45 -1.81 -5.88
CA VAL A 51 4.46 -2.64 -4.66
C VAL A 51 3.11 -2.65 -3.96
N ILE A 52 2.41 -1.51 -3.89
CA ILE A 52 1.06 -1.43 -3.30
C ILE A 52 0.05 -2.26 -4.12
N ASP A 53 0.15 -2.24 -5.44
CA ASP A 53 -0.73 -3.02 -6.31
C ASP A 53 -0.50 -4.53 -6.12
N GLN A 54 0.75 -4.97 -6.01
CA GLN A 54 1.08 -6.36 -5.64
C GLN A 54 0.53 -6.73 -4.27
N LEU A 55 0.68 -5.85 -3.27
CA LEU A 55 0.14 -6.08 -1.93
C LEU A 55 -1.39 -6.25 -1.97
N LYS A 56 -2.07 -5.41 -2.74
CA LYS A 56 -3.53 -5.49 -2.90
C LYS A 56 -3.97 -6.81 -3.52
N GLU A 57 -3.27 -7.26 -4.56
CA GLU A 57 -3.51 -8.58 -5.16
C GLU A 57 -3.33 -9.71 -4.14
N GLN A 58 -2.27 -9.66 -3.32
CA GLN A 58 -2.08 -10.65 -2.27
C GLN A 58 -3.22 -10.64 -1.26
N VAL A 59 -3.65 -9.47 -0.80
CA VAL A 59 -4.76 -9.32 0.16
C VAL A 59 -6.06 -9.91 -0.37
N GLN A 60 -6.34 -9.75 -1.67
CA GLN A 60 -7.53 -10.32 -2.31
C GLN A 60 -7.43 -11.84 -2.49
N ASN A 61 -6.22 -12.39 -2.63
CA ASN A 61 -6.00 -13.82 -2.79
C ASN A 61 -6.07 -14.61 -1.46
N VAL A 62 -5.88 -13.94 -0.31
CA VAL A 62 -6.00 -14.55 1.03
C VAL A 62 -7.36 -14.33 1.70
N GLU A 63 -8.25 -13.53 1.09
CA GLU A 63 -9.67 -13.44 1.46
C GLU A 63 -10.46 -14.67 0.99
#